data_AF-A0A1W6A565-F1
#
_entry.id   AF-A0A1W6A565-F1
#
_cell.length_a   1.000
_cell.length_b   1.000
_cell.length_c   1.000
_cell.angle_alpha   90.00
_cell.angle_beta   90.00
_cell.angle_gamma   90.00
#
_symmetry.space_group_name_H-M   'P 1'
#
loop_
_entity.id
_entity.type
_entity.pdbx_description
1 polymer ?
#
loop_
_entity_poly.entity_id
_entity_poly.type
_entity_poly.pdbx_seq_one_letter_code
_entity_poly.pdbx_strand_id
1 'polypeptide(L)' 'MPKEETKRERFKRIAESRTNKIINMMELLGNCSNTHNYEYTSDDAKKIIKAIENELQLLKNKFDVNNQKNKEFKL' A
#
# COMPACT_ATOMS: atom_id res chain seq x y z
N MET A 1 32.28 14.74 3.40
CA MET A 1 31.11 14.58 2.52
C MET A 1 30.20 13.52 3.14
N PRO A 2 28.87 13.70 3.21
CA PRO A 2 28.00 12.64 3.69
C PRO A 2 28.11 11.43 2.76
N LYS A 3 28.25 10.23 3.31
CA LYS A 3 28.30 8.99 2.54
C LYS A 3 26.96 8.80 1.83
N GLU A 4 26.97 8.61 0.51
CA GLU A 4 25.75 8.32 -0.25
C GLU A 4 25.09 7.04 0.27
N GLU A 5 23.76 7.06 0.39
CA GLU A 5 22.98 5.91 0.85
C GLU A 5 23.09 4.72 -0.12
N THR A 6 23.20 3.51 0.41
CA THR A 6 23.10 2.28 -0.40
C THR A 6 21.68 2.11 -0.93
N LYS A 7 21.51 1.34 -2.01
CA LYS A 7 20.17 1.00 -2.55
C LYS A 7 19.24 0.40 -1.48
N ARG A 8 19.79 -0.39 -0.54
CA ARG A 8 19.03 -1.01 0.55
C ARG A 8 18.58 0.01 1.59
N GLU A 9 19.46 0.92 2.00
CA GLU A 9 19.14 2.01 2.94
C GLU A 9 18.09 2.95 2.34
N ARG A 10 18.28 3.34 1.07
CA ARG A 10 17.29 4.13 0.33
C ARG A 10 15.92 3.45 0.28
N PHE A 11 15.90 2.15 -0.03
CA PHE A 11 14.65 1.37 -0.05
C PHE A 11 13.97 1.38 1.32
N LYS A 12 14.70 1.06 2.40
CA LYS A 12 14.13 1.06 3.75
C LYS A 12 13.54 2.42 4.10
N ARG A 13 14.32 3.49 3.97
CA ARG A 13 13.89 4.86 4.29
C ARG A 13 12.64 5.28 3.53
N ILE A 14 12.61 5.02 2.22
CA ILE A 14 11.49 5.44 1.37
C ILE A 14 10.26 4.54 1.60
N ALA A 15 10.44 3.22 1.66
CA ALA A 15 9.35 2.28 1.85
C ALA A 15 8.69 2.48 3.21
N GLU A 16 9.47 2.58 4.28
CA GLU A 16 8.97 2.84 5.64
C GLU A 16 8.19 4.15 5.72
N SER A 17 8.76 5.25 5.22
CA SER A 17 8.08 6.55 5.21
C SER A 17 6.76 6.51 4.43
N ARG A 18 6.72 5.81 3.29
CA ARG A 18 5.50 5.67 2.47
C ARG A 18 4.46 4.77 3.14
N THR A 19 4.88 3.65 3.72
CA THR A 19 3.99 2.74 4.46
C THR A 19 3.32 3.46 5.62
N ASN A 20 4.07 4.21 6.43
CA ASN A 20 3.50 4.95 7.55
C ASN A 20 2.50 6.02 7.08
N LYS A 21 2.76 6.72 5.97
CA LYS A 21 1.80 7.66 5.39
C LYS A 21 0.51 6.96 4.94
N ILE A 22 0.61 5.79 4.33
CA ILE A 22 -0.57 5.01 3.90
C ILE A 22 -1.39 4.57 5.11
N ILE A 23 -0.74 4.03 6.15
CA ILE A 23 -1.40 3.62 7.40
C ILE A 23 -2.16 4.80 8.02
N ASN A 24 -1.49 5.95 8.20
CA ASN A 24 -2.14 7.13 8.77
C ASN A 24 -3.34 7.60 7.93
N MET A 25 -3.24 7.55 6.60
CA MET A 25 -4.36 7.93 5.73
C MET A 25 -5.52 6.94 5.80
N MET A 26 -5.24 5.64 5.97
CA MET A 26 -6.27 4.63 6.19
C MET A 26 -6.98 4.83 7.53
N GLU A 27 -6.25 5.19 8.60
CA GLU A 27 -6.84 5.54 9.89
C GLU A 27 -7.75 6.78 9.79
N LEU A 28 -7.27 7.84 9.14
CA LEU A 28 -8.05 9.06 8.91
C LEU A 28 -9.30 8.78 8.08
N LEU A 29 -9.20 7.97 7.03
CA LEU A 29 -10.34 7.55 6.23
C LEU A 29 -11.31 6.67 7.05
N GLY A 30 -10.79 5.84 7.96
CA GLY A 30 -11.59 5.06 8.89
C GLY A 30 -12.47 5.93 9.80
N ASN A 31 -12.03 7.14 10.15
CA ASN A 31 -12.85 8.08 10.92
C ASN A 31 -14.11 8.55 10.18
N CYS A 32 -14.15 8.46 8.84
CA CYS A 32 -15.35 8.74 8.05
C CYS A 32 -16.47 7.71 8.28
N SER A 33 -16.17 6.56 8.91
CA SER A 33 -17.20 5.58 9.29
C SER A 33 -18.13 6.09 10.40
N ASN A 34 -17.74 7.14 11.12
CA ASN A 34 -18.55 7.73 12.18
C ASN A 34 -19.77 8.45 11.59
N THR A 35 -20.92 7.78 11.69
CA THR A 35 -22.21 8.27 11.17
C THR A 35 -22.77 9.47 11.94
N HIS A 36 -22.22 9.81 13.11
CA HIS A 36 -22.57 11.04 13.80
C HIS A 36 -22.07 12.28 13.05
N ASN A 37 -20.92 12.17 12.38
CA ASN A 37 -20.26 13.27 11.68
C ASN A 37 -20.49 13.23 10.16
N TYR A 38 -20.83 12.07 9.61
CA TYR A 38 -20.89 11.83 8.18
C TYR A 38 -22.12 11.00 7.79
N GLU A 39 -22.67 11.28 6.62
CA GLU A 39 -23.68 10.44 5.99
C GLU A 39 -23.05 9.72 4.80
N TYR A 40 -23.22 8.41 4.74
CA TYR A 40 -22.77 7.57 3.64
C TYR A 40 -23.67 6.35 3.50
N THR A 41 -23.79 5.85 2.28
CA THR A 41 -24.49 4.59 2.05
C THR A 41 -23.53 3.40 2.18
N SER A 42 -24.10 2.21 2.39
CA SER A 42 -23.30 0.98 2.35
C SER A 42 -22.57 0.80 1.01
N ASP A 43 -23.12 1.33 -0.09
CA ASP A 43 -22.49 1.26 -1.41
C ASP A 43 -21.33 2.25 -1.56
N ASP A 44 -21.37 3.41 -0.91
CA ASP A 44 -20.23 4.33 -0.86
C ASP A 44 -19.05 3.68 -0.13
N ALA A 45 -19.30 3.07 1.04
CA ALA A 45 -18.29 2.34 1.79
C ALA A 45 -17.68 1.20 0.96
N LYS A 46 -18.51 0.40 0.28
CA LYS A 46 -18.03 -0.68 -0.61
C LYS A 46 -17.16 -0.16 -1.75
N LYS A 47 -17.53 0.95 -2.39
CA LYS A 47 -16.74 1.56 -3.48
C LYS A 47 -15.36 1.99 -2.98
N ILE A 48 -15.31 2.64 -1.82
CA ILE A 48 -14.06 3.08 -1.18
C ILE A 48 -13.16 1.88 -0.89
N ILE A 49 -13.70 0.85 -0.20
CA ILE A 49 -12.93 -0.34 0.17
C ILE A 49 -12.42 -1.06 -1.08
N LYS A 50 -13.28 -1.28 -2.08
CA LYS A 50 -12.91 -1.96 -3.33
C LYS A 50 -11.80 -1.23 -4.08
N ALA A 51 -11.82 0.10 -4.11
CA ALA A 51 -10.76 0.88 -4.74
C ALA A 51 -9.40 0.67 -4.06
N ILE A 52 -9.38 0.65 -2.71
CA ILE A 52 -8.16 0.41 -1.92
C ILE A 52 -7.67 -1.02 -2.10
N GLU A 53 -8.57 -2.02 -2.06
CA GLU A 53 -8.23 -3.42 -2.29
C GLU A 53 -7.60 -3.64 -3.66
N ASN A 54 -8.15 -3.02 -4.71
CA ASN A 54 -7.59 -3.11 -6.06
C ASN A 54 -6.15 -2.58 -6.11
N GLU A 55 -5.90 -1.39 -5.53
CA GLU A 55 -4.54 -0.83 -5.51
C GLU A 55 -3.59 -1.70 -4.67
N LEU A 56 -4.06 -2.27 -3.56
CA LEU A 56 -3.29 -3.22 -2.76
C LEU A 56 -2.93 -4.49 -3.55
N GLN A 57 -3.83 -5.01 -4.38
CA GLN A 57 -3.53 -6.15 -5.25
C GLN A 57 -2.49 -5.79 -6.31
N LEU A 58 -2.58 -4.61 -6.92
CA LEU A 58 -1.56 -4.12 -7.85
C LEU A 58 -0.20 -3.95 -7.17
N LEU A 59 -0.17 -3.49 -5.92
CA LEU A 59 1.04 -3.39 -5.12
C LEU A 59 1.66 -4.77 -4.86
N LYS A 60 0.86 -5.76 -4.42
CA LYS A 60 1.31 -7.15 -4.21
C LYS A 60 1.94 -7.72 -5.47
N ASN A 61 1.25 -7.60 -6.61
CA ASN A 61 1.75 -8.07 -7.90
C ASN A 61 3.11 -7.45 -8.26
N LYS A 62 3.32 -6.16 -8.00
CA LYS A 62 4.62 -5.50 -8.25
C LYS A 62 5.73 -6.09 -7.39
N PHE A 63 5.47 -6.46 -6.13
CA PHE A 63 6.48 -7.11 -5.29
C PHE A 63 6.71 -8.58 -5.66
N ASP A 64 5.67 -9.28 -6.12
CA ASP A 64 5.78 -10.68 -6.54
C ASP A 64 6.51 -10.85 -7.87
N VAL A 65 6.26 -10.00 -8.88
CA VAL A 65 6.97 -10.02 -10.16
C VAL A 65 8.48 -9.80 -9.97
N ASN A 66 8.87 -8.94 -9.02
CA ASN A 66 10.28 -8.72 -8.69
C ASN A 66 10.93 -9.90 -7.95
N ASN A 67 10.15 -10.84 -7.40
CA ASN A 67 10.64 -12.08 -6.78
C ASN A 67 10.71 -13.26 -7.76
N GLN A 68 10.14 -13.15 -8.96
CA GLN A 68 10.25 -14.18 -10.00
C GLN A 68 11.58 -14.07 -10.74
N LYS A 69 12.70 -14.30 -10.05
CA LYS A 69 13.95 -14.68 -10.72
C LYS A 69 13.77 -16.08 -11.28
N ASN A 70 13.73 -16.20 -12.61
CA ASN A 70 13.86 -17.41 -13.43
C ASN A 70 13.54 -18.71 -12.69
N LYS A 71 12.27 -19.11 -12.67
CA LYS A 71 11.93 -20.53 -12.52
C LYS A 71 12.42 -21.22 -13.79
N GLU A 72 13.69 -21.64 -13.82
CA GLU A 72 14.15 -22.59 -14.82
C GLU A 72 13.23 -23.81 -14.75
N PHE A 73 12.52 -24.05 -15.84
CA PHE A 73 11.71 -25.24 -16.01
C PHE A 73 12.64 -26.46 -16.06
N LYS A 74 12.42 -27.42 -15.17
CA LYS A 74 13.01 -28.75 -15.26
C LYS A 74 11.87 -29.78 -15.30
N LEU A 75 11.96 -30.69 -16.27
CA LEU A 75 11.10 -31.87 -16.39
C LEU A 75 11.31 -32.81 -15.20
#